data_AF-A0A2N7RKP3-F1
#
_entry.id   AF-A0A2N7RKP3-F1
#
_cell.length_a   1.000
_cell.length_b   1.000
_cell.length_c   1.000
_cell.angle_alpha   90.00
_cell.angle_beta   90.00
_cell.angle_gamma   90.00
#
_symmetry.space_group_name_H-M   'P 1'
#
loop_
_entity.id
_entity.type
_entity.pdbx_description
1 polymer ?
#
loop_
_entity_poly.entity_id
_entity_poly.type
_entity_poly.pdbx_seq_one_letter_code
_entity_poly.pdbx_strand_id
1 'polypeptide(L)'
;MTTERIGIPLQIEHLAWFSQHLGRRFRAAGLRIQCHDNQEAGIHWKVACPDEYQAAILQGWHEGMQDTFPQYLASNGVWITEVLADDVSASSDAFYRAGLLVVAQAKALLELSGRACNKA
;
A
#
# COMPACT_ATOMS: atom_id res chain seq x y z
N MET A 1 -2.00 3.75 38.99
CA MET A 1 -0.94 3.62 37.97
C MET A 1 -1.60 3.16 36.70
N THR A 2 -1.86 4.08 35.78
CA THR A 2 -2.37 3.76 34.45
C THR A 2 -1.22 3.19 33.64
N THR A 3 -1.28 1.90 33.35
CA THR A 3 -0.38 1.28 32.37
C THR A 3 -0.73 1.90 31.03
N GLU A 4 0.02 2.94 30.62
CA GLU A 4 0.02 3.35 29.23
C GLU A 4 0.39 2.11 28.42
N ARG A 5 -0.57 1.59 27.64
CA ARG A 5 -0.22 0.68 26.56
C ARG A 5 0.69 1.50 25.67
N ILE A 6 2.00 1.27 25.77
CA ILE A 6 2.97 1.73 24.78
C ILE A 6 2.50 1.07 23.48
N GLY A 7 1.68 1.80 22.72
CA GLY A 7 1.17 1.34 21.44
C GLY A 7 2.39 1.15 20.57
N ILE A 8 2.75 -0.10 20.28
CA ILE A 8 3.86 -0.39 19.38
C ILE A 8 3.51 0.29 18.05
N PRO A 9 4.35 1.22 17.55
CA PRO A 9 4.09 1.90 16.29
C PRO A 9 3.80 0.90 15.17
N LEU A 10 2.88 1.24 14.26
CA LEU A 10 2.67 0.52 13.03
C LEU A 10 3.83 0.81 12.07
N GLN A 11 4.90 0.04 12.22
CA GLN A 11 5.99 -0.03 11.26
C GLN A 11 5.84 -1.32 10.48
N ILE A 12 5.10 -1.25 9.37
CA ILE A 12 4.96 -2.38 8.46
C ILE A 12 5.64 -2.02 7.15
N GLU A 13 6.50 -2.92 6.69
CA GLU A 13 6.98 -2.95 5.32
C GLU A 13 6.52 -4.25 4.66
N HIS A 14 5.92 -4.14 3.49
CA HIS A 14 5.56 -5.32 2.69
C HIS A 14 5.50 -4.98 1.20
N LEU A 15 5.58 -6.04 0.40
CA LEU A 15 5.51 -6.01 -1.06
C LEU A 15 4.23 -6.74 -1.49
N ALA A 16 3.40 -6.06 -2.27
CA ALA A 16 2.30 -6.68 -3.00
C ALA A 16 2.70 -6.91 -4.46
N TRP A 17 2.28 -8.05 -5.01
CA TRP A 17 2.49 -8.39 -6.41
C TRP A 17 1.18 -8.85 -7.03
N PHE A 18 0.81 -8.25 -8.16
CA PHE A 18 -0.29 -8.71 -8.99
C PHE A 18 0.27 -9.34 -10.27
N SER A 19 -0.28 -10.48 -10.66
CA SER A 19 -0.05 -11.06 -11.98
C SER A 19 -1.30 -11.74 -12.52
N GLN A 20 -1.49 -11.67 -13.84
CA GLN A 20 -2.58 -12.35 -14.51
C GLN A 20 -2.22 -12.76 -15.95
N HIS A 21 -2.56 -14.00 -16.29
CA HIS A 21 -2.53 -14.49 -17.67
C HIS A 21 -3.79 -14.09 -18.41
N LEU A 22 -3.64 -13.49 -19.59
CA LEU A 22 -4.72 -13.06 -20.50
C LEU A 22 -4.63 -13.83 -21.83
N GLY A 23 -4.39 -15.15 -21.75
CA GLY A 23 -4.05 -15.98 -22.90
C GLY A 23 -2.57 -15.84 -23.29
N ARG A 24 -2.28 -15.33 -24.49
CA ARG A 24 -0.90 -15.10 -24.97
C ARG A 24 -0.23 -13.87 -24.35
N ARG A 25 -0.99 -13.04 -23.65
CA ARG A 25 -0.50 -11.83 -22.97
C ARG A 25 -0.42 -12.07 -21.47
N PHE A 26 0.49 -11.35 -20.83
CA PHE A 26 0.69 -11.36 -19.39
C PHE A 26 0.64 -9.92 -18.90
N ARG A 27 0.04 -9.69 -17.73
CA ARG A 27 0.16 -8.42 -17.03
C ARG A 27 0.63 -8.64 -15.60
N ALA A 28 1.57 -7.83 -15.15
CA ALA A 28 2.06 -7.88 -13.79
C ALA A 28 2.59 -6.54 -13.31
N ALA A 29 2.53 -6.35 -11.99
CA ALA A 29 3.10 -5.19 -11.32
C ALA A 29 3.34 -5.51 -9.85
N GLY A 30 4.39 -4.91 -9.27
CA GLY A 30 4.67 -4.99 -7.84
C GLY A 30 4.82 -3.61 -7.20
N LEU A 31 4.43 -3.52 -5.93
CA LEU A 31 4.49 -2.28 -5.16
C LEU A 31 4.91 -2.59 -3.72
N ARG A 32 6.03 -1.98 -3.28
CA ARG A 32 6.48 -2.06 -1.88
C ARG A 32 6.19 -0.77 -1.15
N ILE A 33 5.69 -0.91 0.07
CA ILE A 33 5.33 0.23 0.91
C ILE A 33 5.94 0.10 2.30
N GLN A 34 6.13 1.24 2.95
CA GLN A 34 6.47 1.34 4.36
C GLN A 34 5.50 2.29 5.07
N CYS A 35 4.73 1.77 6.02
CA CYS A 35 3.86 2.56 6.89
C CYS A 35 4.66 3.10 8.07
N HIS A 36 4.53 4.40 8.38
CA HIS A 36 5.19 5.04 9.51
C HIS A 36 4.22 5.97 10.28
N ASP A 37 3.96 5.64 11.55
CA ASP A 37 3.08 6.43 12.44
C ASP A 37 3.69 7.76 12.94
N ASN A 38 4.95 8.05 12.62
CA ASN A 38 5.69 9.21 13.12
C ASN A 38 6.29 10.08 12.01
N GLN A 39 5.82 9.92 10.77
CA GLN A 39 6.29 10.68 9.61
C GLN A 39 5.17 11.60 9.09
N GLU A 40 5.54 12.51 8.19
CA GLU A 40 4.61 13.44 7.55
C GLU A 40 3.40 12.70 6.96
N ALA A 41 2.20 13.22 7.23
CA ALA A 41 0.97 12.62 6.76
C ALA A 41 0.91 12.56 5.23
N GLY A 42 0.32 11.49 4.69
CA GLY A 42 0.11 11.31 3.25
C GLY A 42 0.96 10.23 2.60
N ILE A 43 0.94 10.20 1.27
CA ILE A 43 1.66 9.22 0.44
C ILE A 43 2.91 9.88 -0.14
N HIS A 44 4.06 9.25 0.12
CA HIS A 44 5.37 9.76 -0.26
C HIS A 44 6.10 8.76 -1.16
N TRP A 45 6.99 9.25 -2.02
CA TRP A 45 7.72 8.43 -2.99
C TRP A 45 9.22 8.47 -2.68
N LYS A 46 9.87 7.30 -2.50
CA LYS A 46 11.34 7.17 -2.43
C LYS A 46 11.96 6.76 -3.77
N VAL A 47 11.13 6.36 -4.72
CA VAL A 47 11.56 5.82 -6.02
C VAL A 47 10.88 6.60 -7.15
N ALA A 48 11.57 6.67 -8.29
CA ALA A 48 10.98 7.20 -9.51
C ALA A 48 9.90 6.25 -10.03
N CYS A 49 8.80 6.81 -10.55
CA CYS A 49 7.69 6.07 -11.13
C CYS A 49 7.20 6.83 -12.36
N PRO A 50 6.97 6.17 -13.51
CA PRO A 50 6.29 6.81 -14.65
C PRO A 50 4.91 7.33 -14.26
N ASP A 51 4.55 8.54 -14.72
CA ASP A 51 3.30 9.23 -14.36
C ASP A 51 2.03 8.37 -14.56
N GLU A 52 2.00 7.60 -15.64
CA GLU A 52 0.89 6.71 -16.00
C GLU A 52 0.68 5.56 -15.00
N TYR A 53 1.76 5.09 -14.37
CA TYR A 53 1.71 4.07 -13.32
C TYR A 53 1.47 4.71 -11.97
N GLN A 54 2.06 5.88 -11.72
CA GLN A 54 1.84 6.66 -10.50
C GLN A 54 0.35 6.98 -10.31
N ALA A 55 -0.33 7.47 -11.35
CA ALA A 55 -1.77 7.76 -11.29
C ALA A 55 -2.59 6.51 -10.94
N ALA A 56 -2.28 5.37 -11.55
CA ALA A 56 -2.98 4.10 -11.32
C ALA A 56 -2.73 3.54 -9.90
N ILE A 57 -1.48 3.60 -9.43
CA ILE A 57 -1.11 3.24 -8.06
C ILE A 57 -1.91 4.07 -7.06
N LEU A 58 -1.90 5.40 -7.22
CA LEU A 58 -2.61 6.31 -6.31
C LEU A 58 -4.11 6.05 -6.33
N GLN A 59 -4.71 5.80 -7.49
CA GLN A 59 -6.12 5.46 -7.59
C GLN A 59 -6.44 4.19 -6.78
N GLY A 60 -5.76 3.07 -7.08
CA GLY A 60 -6.05 1.79 -6.41
C GLY A 60 -5.78 1.85 -4.91
N TRP A 61 -4.76 2.63 -4.52
CA TRP A 61 -4.46 2.86 -3.13
C TRP A 61 -5.56 3.67 -2.42
N HIS A 62 -5.95 4.83 -2.97
CA HIS A 62 -6.98 5.67 -2.36
C HIS A 62 -8.29 4.93 -2.17
N GLU A 63 -8.73 4.17 -3.18
CA GLU A 63 -9.91 3.30 -3.08
C GLU A 63 -9.74 2.26 -1.97
N GLY A 64 -8.62 1.53 -1.94
CA GLY A 64 -8.36 0.52 -0.91
C GLY A 64 -8.29 1.11 0.52
N MET A 65 -7.68 2.29 0.68
CA MET A 65 -7.57 2.98 1.97
C MET A 65 -8.90 3.56 2.43
N GLN A 66 -9.73 4.06 1.53
CA GLN A 66 -11.05 4.57 1.88
C GLN A 66 -11.89 3.47 2.53
N ASP A 67 -11.82 2.25 2.01
CA ASP A 67 -12.57 1.10 2.53
C ASP A 67 -11.95 0.49 3.81
N THR A 68 -10.64 0.65 3.99
CA THR A 68 -9.90 -0.08 5.03
C THR A 68 -9.42 0.81 6.18
N PHE A 69 -8.96 2.02 5.87
CA PHE A 69 -8.25 2.94 6.76
C PHE A 69 -8.61 4.42 6.46
N PRO A 70 -9.89 4.83 6.53
CA PRO A 70 -10.39 6.09 5.95
C PRO A 70 -9.76 7.37 6.50
N GLN A 71 -9.09 7.31 7.66
CA GLN A 71 -8.43 8.46 8.30
C GLN A 71 -6.91 8.31 8.42
N TYR A 72 -6.34 7.18 8.03
CA TYR A 72 -4.94 6.88 8.33
C TYR A 72 -3.98 7.88 7.67
N LEU A 73 -4.24 8.24 6.41
CA LEU A 73 -3.40 9.20 5.66
C LEU A 73 -3.55 10.65 6.14
N ALA A 74 -4.54 10.97 6.97
CA ALA A 74 -4.69 12.30 7.55
C ALA A 74 -3.74 12.56 8.73
N SER A 75 -3.17 11.51 9.31
CA SER A 75 -2.34 11.61 10.51
C SER A 75 -1.02 10.83 10.44
N ASN A 76 -0.86 9.93 9.46
CA ASN A 76 0.33 9.09 9.32
C ASN A 76 0.86 9.11 7.89
N GLY A 77 2.16 8.86 7.76
CA GLY A 77 2.85 8.78 6.48
C GLY A 77 2.96 7.35 5.96
N VAL A 78 2.86 7.19 4.64
CA VAL A 78 3.26 5.96 3.96
C VAL A 78 4.23 6.29 2.83
N TRP A 79 5.26 5.48 2.71
CA TRP A 79 6.29 5.63 1.68
C TRP A 79 6.22 4.49 0.68
N ILE A 80 6.16 4.82 -0.60
CA ILE A 80 6.41 3.88 -1.69
C ILE A 80 7.91 3.75 -1.87
N THR A 81 8.42 2.56 -1.63
CA THR A 81 9.87 2.28 -1.59
C THR A 81 10.33 1.43 -2.76
N GLU A 82 9.42 0.82 -3.52
CA GLU A 82 9.74 0.05 -4.71
C GLU A 82 8.55 -0.01 -5.65
N VAL A 83 8.80 0.17 -6.95
CA VAL A 83 7.83 -0.01 -8.04
C VAL A 83 8.44 -1.03 -8.98
N LEU A 84 7.85 -2.23 -9.04
CA LEU A 84 8.33 -3.31 -9.89
C LEU A 84 7.50 -3.34 -11.19
N ALA A 85 8.06 -2.75 -12.23
CA ALA A 85 7.54 -2.78 -13.59
C ALA A 85 8.40 -3.72 -14.44
N ASP A 86 7.77 -4.62 -15.18
CA ASP A 86 8.40 -5.40 -16.24
C ASP A 86 8.10 -4.74 -17.60
N ASP A 87 9.11 -4.63 -18.47
CA ASP A 87 9.02 -3.87 -19.73
C ASP A 87 7.94 -4.40 -20.70
N VAL A 88 7.53 -5.66 -20.54
CA VAL A 88 6.57 -6.31 -21.45
C VAL A 88 5.18 -6.39 -20.82
N SER A 89 5.10 -6.58 -19.51
CA SER A 89 3.87 -6.92 -18.80
C SER A 89 3.38 -5.88 -17.82
N ALA A 90 4.14 -4.82 -17.55
CA ALA A 90 3.65 -3.69 -16.79
C ALA A 90 2.46 -3.03 -17.51
N SER A 91 1.48 -2.61 -16.72
CA SER A 91 0.33 -1.84 -17.21
C SER A 91 -0.31 -1.08 -16.07
N SER A 92 -0.98 0.03 -16.38
CA SER A 92 -1.72 0.82 -15.38
C SER A 92 -2.76 -0.03 -14.63
N ASP A 93 -3.49 -0.94 -15.28
CA ASP A 93 -4.44 -1.82 -14.58
C ASP A 93 -3.74 -2.78 -13.61
N ALA A 94 -2.55 -3.31 -13.97
CA ALA A 94 -1.78 -4.15 -13.04
C ALA A 94 -1.33 -3.35 -11.81
N PHE A 95 -0.89 -2.11 -12.02
CA PHE A 95 -0.48 -1.20 -10.94
C PHE A 95 -1.65 -0.74 -10.06
N TYR A 96 -2.81 -0.47 -10.65
CA TYR A 96 -4.06 -0.23 -9.91
C TYR A 96 -4.37 -1.40 -8.96
N ARG A 97 -4.28 -2.64 -9.47
CA ARG A 97 -4.52 -3.85 -8.66
C ARG A 97 -3.45 -4.08 -7.61
N ALA A 98 -2.18 -3.78 -7.91
CA ALA A 98 -1.11 -3.82 -6.92
C ALA A 98 -1.36 -2.80 -5.79
N GLY A 99 -1.86 -1.61 -6.12
CA GLY A 99 -2.28 -0.59 -5.15
C GLY A 99 -3.42 -1.07 -4.24
N LEU A 100 -4.44 -1.73 -4.78
CA LEU A 100 -5.50 -2.34 -3.96
C LEU A 100 -4.95 -3.45 -3.05
N LEU A 101 -4.11 -4.34 -3.62
CA LEU A 101 -3.56 -5.49 -2.91
C LEU A 101 -2.66 -5.08 -1.76
N VAL A 102 -1.86 -4.02 -1.92
CA VAL A 102 -0.95 -3.59 -0.85
C VAL A 102 -1.72 -3.10 0.37
N VAL A 103 -2.87 -2.45 0.18
CA VAL A 103 -3.73 -2.03 1.29
C VAL A 103 -4.41 -3.24 1.93
N ALA A 104 -4.94 -4.16 1.12
CA ALA A 104 -5.55 -5.40 1.61
C ALA A 104 -4.55 -6.26 2.44
N GLN A 105 -3.30 -6.35 1.98
CA GLN A 105 -2.24 -7.03 2.71
C GLN A 105 -1.90 -6.30 4.02
N ALA A 106 -1.84 -4.96 4.02
CA ALA A 106 -1.63 -4.18 5.24
C ALA A 106 -2.72 -4.49 6.29
N LYS A 107 -3.99 -4.58 5.85
CA LYS A 107 -5.12 -4.98 6.69
C LYS A 107 -4.92 -6.36 7.29
N ALA A 108 -4.62 -7.35 6.44
CA ALA A 108 -4.44 -8.72 6.88
C ALA A 108 -3.29 -8.84 7.89
N LEU A 109 -2.16 -8.15 7.66
CA LEU A 109 -1.03 -8.14 8.59
C LEU A 109 -1.40 -7.51 9.93
N LEU A 110 -2.18 -6.42 9.91
CA LEU A 110 -2.72 -5.80 11.12
C LEU A 110 -3.64 -6.74 11.91
N GLU A 111 -4.59 -7.37 11.24
CA GLU A 111 -5.52 -8.35 11.83
C GLU A 111 -4.76 -9.53 12.45
N LEU A 112 -3.77 -10.08 11.73
CA LEU A 112 -2.91 -11.16 12.23
C LEU A 112 -2.07 -10.74 13.44
N SER A 113 -1.69 -9.47 13.53
CA SER A 113 -0.94 -8.95 14.68
C SER A 113 -1.80 -8.73 15.94
N GLY A 114 -3.11 -8.98 15.87
CA GLY A 114 -4.07 -8.71 16.94
C GLY A 114 -4.34 -7.21 17.13
N ARG A 115 -3.87 -6.36 16.22
CA ARG A 115 -4.10 -4.91 16.20
C ARG A 115 -5.26 -4.63 15.24
N ALA A 116 -6.49 -4.80 15.72
CA ALA A 116 -7.64 -4.31 14.96
C ALA A 116 -7.51 -2.79 14.82
N CYS A 117 -7.60 -2.27 13.60
CA CYS A 117 -7.58 -0.83 13.33
C CYS A 117 -8.94 -0.21 13.72
N ASN A 118 -9.32 -0.32 15.00
CA ASN A 118 -10.43 0.42 15.58
C ASN A 118 -9.89 1.75 16.10
N LYS A 119 -9.62 2.68 15.17
CA LYS A 119 -9.69 4.11 15.51
C LYS A 119 -11.02 4.60 14.94
N ALA A 120 -12.03 4.63 15.83
CA ALA A 120 -13.26 5.37 15.62
C ALA A 120 -12.99 6.87 15.63
#